data_AF-A0A959QR21-F1
#
_entry.id   AF-A0A959QR21-F1
#
_cell.length_a   1.000
_cell.length_b   1.000
_cell.length_c   1.000
_cell.angle_alpha   90.00
_cell.angle_beta   90.00
_cell.angle_gamma   90.00
#
_symmetry.space_group_name_H-M   'P 1'
#
loop_
_entity.id
_entity.type
_entity.pdbx_description
1 polymer ?
#
loop_
_entity_poly.entity_id
_entity_poly.type
_entity_poly.pdbx_seq_one_letter_code
_entity_poly.pdbx_strand_id
1 'polypeptide(L)'
;MEESTEKKQSFFRRFNNAYRLVFIDDESLEEVASYRITMRKIYIMLCSLFVLVAIVTLSLVMFTPLKYYIPGYAGGQTRSDLVKMKHSVDSLSDLVAAQEKYEANIRKVITGNMNASLDTTMLDLKSTHKEEMNSLLPQSDELMKQAAKSVKKENDKESNKKK
;
A
#
# COMPACT_ATOMS: atom_id res chain seq x y z
N MET A 1 -24.70 -44.06 -34.64
CA MET A 1 -24.06 -43.27 -33.55
C MET A 1 -22.95 -44.04 -32.81
N GLU A 2 -22.50 -45.21 -33.30
CA GLU A 2 -21.50 -46.04 -32.57
C GLU A 2 -20.03 -45.86 -33.00
N GLU A 3 -19.72 -45.20 -34.12
CA GLU A 3 -18.31 -45.06 -34.56
C GLU A 3 -17.44 -44.20 -33.63
N SER A 4 -18.03 -43.32 -32.82
CA SER A 4 -17.26 -42.38 -31.98
C SER A 4 -16.71 -43.01 -30.70
N THR A 5 -17.32 -44.10 -30.20
CA THR A 5 -16.91 -44.77 -28.96
C THR A 5 -15.76 -45.75 -29.18
N GLU A 6 -15.76 -46.51 -30.30
CA GLU A 6 -14.66 -47.42 -30.67
C GLU A 6 -13.36 -46.66 -30.96
N LYS A 7 -13.46 -45.56 -31.73
CA LYS A 7 -12.28 -44.75 -32.07
C LYS A 7 -11.58 -44.25 -30.81
N LYS A 8 -12.36 -43.81 -29.81
CA LYS A 8 -11.87 -43.31 -28.52
C LYS A 8 -11.11 -44.40 -27.74
N GLN A 9 -11.61 -45.64 -27.69
CA GLN A 9 -10.91 -46.74 -27.01
C GLN A 9 -9.55 -47.08 -27.66
N SER A 10 -9.45 -47.03 -28.99
CA SER A 10 -8.19 -47.26 -29.71
C SER A 10 -7.12 -46.19 -29.40
N PHE A 11 -7.52 -44.91 -29.32
CA PHE A 11 -6.60 -43.81 -28.97
C PHE A 11 -6.05 -43.94 -27.54
N PHE A 12 -6.87 -44.36 -26.56
CA PHE A 12 -6.40 -44.58 -25.18
C PHE A 12 -5.43 -45.75 -25.07
N ARG A 13 -5.60 -46.78 -25.89
CA ARG A 13 -4.72 -47.96 -25.89
C ARG A 13 -3.31 -47.61 -26.35
N ARG A 14 -3.17 -46.73 -27.34
CA ARG A 14 -1.88 -46.25 -27.87
C ARG A 14 -1.14 -45.33 -26.89
N PHE A 15 -1.86 -44.61 -26.02
CA PHE A 15 -1.29 -43.68 -25.04
C PHE A 15 -0.66 -44.37 -23.81
N ASN A 16 -0.97 -45.66 -23.61
CA ASN A 16 -0.48 -46.47 -22.49
C ASN A 16 0.81 -47.24 -22.82
N ASN A 17 1.31 -47.16 -24.05
CA ASN A 17 2.54 -47.85 -24.44
C ASN A 17 3.75 -47.28 -23.69
N ALA A 18 4.55 -48.17 -23.12
CA ALA A 18 5.81 -47.83 -22.46
C ALA A 18 6.93 -47.79 -23.50
N TYR A 19 7.58 -46.65 -23.63
CA TYR A 19 8.78 -46.45 -24.45
C TYR A 19 10.01 -46.63 -23.56
N ARG A 20 11.07 -47.22 -24.10
CA ARG A 20 12.35 -47.39 -23.42
C ARG A 20 13.32 -46.35 -23.97
N LEU A 21 13.72 -45.40 -23.13
CA LEU A 21 14.89 -44.56 -23.40
C LEU A 21 16.11 -45.30 -22.90
N VAL A 22 17.13 -45.43 -23.75
CA VAL A 22 18.42 -46.00 -23.39
C VAL A 22 19.47 -44.94 -23.70
N PHE A 23 20.30 -44.62 -22.71
CA PHE A 23 21.50 -43.81 -22.89
C PHE A 23 22.67 -44.77 -23.05
N ILE A 24 23.29 -44.72 -24.23
CA ILE A 24 24.44 -45.54 -24.59
C ILE A 24 25.66 -44.62 -24.58
N ASP A 25 26.75 -45.08 -23.97
CA ASP A 25 28.03 -44.39 -24.03
C ASP A 25 28.66 -44.57 -25.42
N ASP A 26 29.12 -43.48 -26.03
CA ASP A 26 29.56 -43.50 -27.44
C ASP A 26 30.92 -44.19 -27.63
N GLU A 27 31.73 -44.26 -26.56
CA GLU A 27 33.09 -44.82 -26.60
C GLU A 27 33.10 -46.33 -26.28
N SER A 28 32.31 -46.75 -25.30
CA SER A 28 32.24 -48.16 -24.86
C SER A 28 31.03 -48.92 -25.43
N LEU A 29 30.06 -48.24 -26.03
CA LEU A 29 28.76 -48.79 -26.46
C LEU A 29 28.00 -49.52 -25.35
N GLU A 30 28.34 -49.28 -24.08
CA GLU A 30 27.64 -49.85 -22.94
C GLU A 30 26.36 -49.06 -22.62
N GLU A 31 25.29 -49.77 -22.23
CA GLU A 31 24.04 -49.15 -21.79
C GLU A 31 24.22 -48.56 -20.38
N VAL A 32 24.50 -47.26 -20.30
CA VAL A 32 24.77 -46.56 -19.03
C VAL A 32 23.50 -46.35 -18.20
N ALA A 33 22.36 -46.13 -18.87
CA ALA A 33 21.08 -45.97 -18.20
C ALA A 33 19.90 -46.34 -19.10
N SER A 34 18.95 -47.13 -18.57
CA SER A 34 17.70 -47.46 -19.25
C SER A 34 16.49 -47.00 -18.42
N TYR A 35 15.63 -46.18 -19.00
CA TYR A 35 14.43 -45.67 -18.34
C TYR A 35 13.17 -45.96 -19.15
N ARG A 36 12.14 -46.53 -18.50
CA ARG A 36 10.84 -46.81 -19.13
C ARG A 36 9.87 -45.65 -18.89
N ILE A 37 9.54 -44.92 -19.96
CA ILE A 37 8.65 -43.75 -19.94
C ILE A 37 7.41 -44.04 -20.77
N THR A 38 6.23 -43.87 -20.18
CA THR A 38 4.94 -43.91 -20.90
C THR A 38 4.56 -42.48 -21.32
N MET A 39 3.86 -42.33 -22.45
CA MET A 39 3.35 -41.01 -22.91
C MET A 39 2.53 -40.28 -21.84
N ARG A 40 1.78 -41.02 -21.01
CA ARG A 40 1.10 -40.48 -19.82
C ARG A 40 2.03 -39.82 -18.80
N LYS A 41 3.21 -40.40 -18.53
CA LYS A 41 4.15 -39.83 -17.55
C LYS A 41 4.72 -38.50 -18.05
N ILE A 42 5.01 -38.40 -19.35
CA ILE A 42 5.45 -37.16 -20.00
C ILE A 42 4.35 -36.11 -19.89
N TYR A 43 3.10 -36.47 -20.18
CA TYR A 43 1.97 -35.56 -20.04
C TYR A 43 1.79 -35.04 -18.61
N ILE A 44 1.86 -35.92 -17.61
CA ILE A 44 1.76 -35.54 -16.19
C ILE A 44 2.93 -34.65 -15.78
N MET A 45 4.16 -34.94 -16.24
CA MET A 45 5.34 -34.10 -15.96
C MET A 45 5.18 -32.69 -16.55
N LEU A 46 4.75 -32.58 -17.81
CA LEU A 46 4.50 -31.29 -18.46
C LEU A 46 3.38 -30.52 -17.77
N CYS A 47 2.29 -31.21 -17.41
CA CYS A 47 1.17 -30.59 -16.71
C CYS A 47 1.57 -30.11 -15.31
N SER A 48 2.33 -30.91 -14.56
CA SER A 48 2.89 -30.54 -13.26
C SER A 48 3.80 -29.30 -13.36
N LEU A 49 4.68 -29.26 -14.36
CA LEU A 49 5.55 -28.12 -14.60
C LEU A 49 4.74 -26.85 -14.93
N PHE A 50 3.73 -26.97 -15.80
CA PHE A 50 2.85 -25.85 -16.13
C PHE A 50 2.09 -25.33 -14.91
N VAL A 51 1.53 -26.23 -14.09
CA VAL A 51 0.84 -25.89 -12.86
C VAL A 51 1.80 -25.24 -11.85
N LEU A 52 3.01 -25.75 -11.70
CA LEU A 52 4.03 -25.17 -10.83
C LEU A 52 4.37 -23.74 -11.26
N VAL A 53 4.58 -23.51 -12.56
CA VAL A 53 4.80 -22.15 -13.10
C VAL A 53 3.59 -21.26 -12.87
N ALA A 54 2.37 -21.76 -13.09
CA ALA A 54 1.14 -21.02 -12.84
C ALA A 54 0.97 -20.64 -11.36
N ILE A 55 1.27 -21.54 -10.43
CA ILE A 55 1.24 -21.25 -8.99
C ILE A 55 2.27 -20.20 -8.64
N VAL A 56 3.49 -20.30 -9.18
CA VAL A 56 4.55 -19.32 -8.95
C VAL A 56 4.15 -17.96 -9.50
N THR A 57 3.62 -17.86 -10.71
CA THR A 57 3.18 -16.58 -11.29
C THR A 57 1.98 -15.99 -10.54
N LEU A 58 1.00 -16.81 -10.14
CA LEU A 58 -0.14 -16.35 -9.36
C LEU A 58 0.28 -15.88 -7.96
N SER A 59 1.21 -16.61 -7.33
CA SER A 59 1.82 -16.21 -6.05
C SER A 59 2.59 -14.91 -6.22
N LEU A 60 3.37 -14.76 -7.29
CA LEU A 60 4.10 -13.55 -7.59
C LEU A 60 3.16 -12.36 -7.82
N VAL A 61 2.04 -12.54 -8.53
CA VAL A 61 1.02 -11.50 -8.76
C VAL A 61 0.28 -11.13 -7.48
N MET A 62 0.12 -12.07 -6.53
CA MET A 62 -0.48 -11.79 -5.22
C MET A 62 0.50 -11.11 -4.26
N PHE A 63 1.76 -11.54 -4.23
CA PHE A 63 2.83 -10.95 -3.41
C PHE A 63 3.33 -9.61 -3.95
N THR A 64 3.39 -9.46 -5.27
CA THR A 64 3.76 -8.21 -5.93
C THR A 64 2.51 -7.33 -6.03
N PRO A 65 2.57 -6.06 -5.63
CA PRO A 65 1.40 -5.18 -5.64
C PRO A 65 0.88 -4.78 -7.04
N LEU A 66 1.11 -5.59 -8.08
CA LEU A 66 0.64 -5.33 -9.44
C LEU A 66 -0.91 -5.30 -9.52
N LYS A 67 -1.61 -6.06 -8.67
CA LYS A 67 -3.09 -6.04 -8.63
C LYS A 67 -3.67 -4.71 -8.17
N TYR A 68 -2.91 -3.92 -7.40
CA TYR A 68 -3.33 -2.59 -6.95
C TYR A 68 -3.24 -1.54 -8.05
N TYR A 69 -2.61 -1.88 -9.18
CA TYR A 69 -2.53 -1.02 -10.35
C TYR A 69 -3.78 -1.11 -11.24
N ILE A 70 -4.66 -2.09 -11.00
CA ILE A 70 -6.01 -2.10 -11.59
C ILE A 70 -6.89 -1.16 -10.75
N PRO A 71 -7.27 0.02 -11.28
CA PRO A 71 -8.16 0.93 -10.57
C PRO A 71 -9.48 0.20 -10.28
N GLY A 72 -9.79 0.00 -9.00
CA GLY A 72 -10.99 -0.71 -8.54
C GLY A 72 -10.73 -1.85 -7.53
N TYR A 73 -9.51 -2.41 -7.48
CA TYR A 73 -9.15 -3.42 -6.48
C TYR A 73 -8.32 -2.80 -5.34
N ALA A 74 -8.98 -2.57 -4.20
CA ALA A 74 -8.44 -2.38 -2.85
C ALA A 74 -7.35 -1.30 -2.58
N GLY A 75 -6.85 -0.56 -3.58
CA GLY A 75 -5.70 0.34 -3.39
C GLY A 75 -6.05 1.81 -3.16
N GLY A 76 -6.82 2.40 -4.09
CA GLY A 76 -6.97 3.86 -4.17
C GLY A 76 -8.41 4.38 -4.15
N GLN A 77 -9.27 3.87 -5.04
CA GLN A 77 -10.64 4.38 -5.20
C GLN A 77 -11.47 4.22 -3.91
N THR A 78 -11.43 3.04 -3.30
CA THR A 78 -12.12 2.75 -2.03
C THR A 78 -11.64 3.62 -0.89
N ARG A 79 -10.34 3.99 -0.85
CA ARG A 79 -9.82 4.90 0.18
C ARG A 79 -10.37 6.31 0.00
N SER A 80 -10.40 6.81 -1.22
CA SER A 80 -10.95 8.14 -1.53
C SER A 80 -12.45 8.23 -1.21
N ASP A 81 -13.21 7.18 -1.54
CA ASP A 81 -14.65 7.15 -1.25
C ASP A 81 -14.94 6.98 0.25
N LEU A 82 -14.15 6.17 0.95
CA LEU A 82 -14.19 6.07 2.41
C LEU A 82 -13.87 7.40 3.09
N VAL A 83 -12.88 8.15 2.60
CA VAL A 83 -12.53 9.47 3.14
C VAL A 83 -13.67 10.46 2.96
N LYS A 84 -14.30 10.50 1.77
CA LYS A 84 -15.46 11.37 1.51
C LYS A 84 -16.64 11.02 2.41
N MET A 85 -16.97 9.74 2.51
CA MET A 85 -18.08 9.28 3.35
C MET A 85 -17.82 9.55 4.83
N LYS A 86 -16.60 9.29 5.31
CA LYS A 86 -16.19 9.62 6.68
C LYS A 86 -16.36 11.11 6.96
N HIS A 87 -15.92 11.97 6.04
CA HIS A 87 -16.07 13.42 6.22
C HIS A 87 -17.54 13.84 6.34
N SER A 88 -18.42 13.32 5.49
CA SER A 88 -19.86 13.62 5.57
C SER A 88 -20.49 13.13 6.88
N VAL A 89 -20.11 11.94 7.36
CA VAL A 89 -20.57 11.38 8.63
C VAL A 89 -20.05 12.20 9.82
N ASP A 90 -18.78 12.57 9.82
CA ASP A 90 -18.17 13.40 10.88
C ASP A 90 -18.87 14.76 10.96
N SER A 91 -19.14 15.40 9.82
CA SER A 91 -19.90 16.66 9.76
C SER A 91 -21.33 16.52 10.29
N LEU A 92 -22.02 15.42 9.96
CA LEU A 92 -23.38 15.18 10.45
C LEU A 92 -23.38 14.89 11.96
N SER A 93 -22.40 14.14 12.44
CA SER A 93 -22.22 13.84 13.87
C SER A 93 -22.00 15.11 14.69
N ASP A 94 -21.23 16.07 14.17
CA ASP A 94 -20.97 17.34 14.85
C ASP A 94 -22.25 18.19 14.95
N LEU A 95 -23.03 18.26 13.87
CA LEU A 95 -24.32 18.96 13.88
C LEU A 95 -25.28 18.35 14.91
N VAL A 96 -25.40 17.02 14.93
CA VAL A 96 -26.26 16.32 15.91
C VAL A 96 -25.79 16.60 17.34
N ALA A 97 -24.48 16.54 17.61
CA ALA A 97 -23.94 16.85 18.94
C ALA A 97 -24.21 18.31 19.36
N ALA A 98 -24.18 19.26 18.42
CA ALA A 98 -24.55 20.64 18.69
C ALA A 98 -26.05 20.79 19.00
N GLN A 99 -26.92 20.08 18.27
CA GLN A 99 -28.36 20.09 18.48
C GLN A 99 -28.74 19.49 19.84
N GLU A 100 -28.12 18.38 20.23
CA GLU A 100 -28.32 17.76 21.55
C GLU A 100 -27.93 18.71 22.68
N LYS A 101 -26.79 19.40 22.55
CA LYS A 101 -26.38 20.43 23.52
C LYS A 101 -27.38 21.59 23.59
N TYR A 102 -27.90 22.03 22.46
CA TYR A 102 -28.91 23.09 22.43
C TYR A 102 -30.20 22.65 23.13
N GLU A 103 -30.73 21.46 22.81
CA GLU A 103 -31.93 20.94 23.47
C GLU A 103 -31.70 20.76 24.98
N ALA A 104 -30.55 20.21 25.38
CA ALA A 104 -30.18 20.04 26.77
C ALA A 104 -30.11 21.39 27.51
N ASN A 105 -29.54 22.41 26.88
CA ASN A 105 -29.47 23.76 27.44
C ASN A 105 -30.87 24.38 27.59
N ILE A 106 -31.74 24.26 26.58
CA ILE A 106 -33.13 24.75 26.66
C ILE A 106 -33.89 24.05 27.78
N ARG A 107 -33.80 22.71 27.86
CA ARG A 107 -34.41 21.94 28.96
C ARG A 107 -33.88 22.39 30.33
N LYS A 108 -32.58 22.65 30.44
CA LYS A 108 -31.92 23.10 31.68
C LYS A 108 -32.36 24.50 32.11
N VAL A 109 -32.55 25.42 31.15
CA VAL A 109 -33.07 26.78 31.40
C VAL A 109 -34.52 26.72 31.87
N ILE A 110 -35.37 25.93 31.21
CA ILE A 110 -36.80 25.81 31.57
C ILE A 110 -36.98 25.16 32.95
N THR A 111 -36.13 24.18 33.30
CA THR A 111 -36.17 23.49 34.60
C THR A 111 -35.51 24.27 35.74
N GLY A 112 -35.00 25.48 35.46
CA GLY A 112 -34.43 26.38 36.48
C GLY A 112 -33.09 25.92 37.07
N ASN A 113 -32.47 24.87 36.53
CA ASN A 113 -31.21 24.31 37.05
C ASN A 113 -29.99 24.98 36.39
N MET A 114 -29.84 26.29 36.64
CA MET A 114 -28.87 27.16 35.99
C MET A 114 -27.48 27.08 36.65
N ASN A 115 -26.79 25.94 36.57
CA ASN A 115 -25.34 25.88 36.85
C ASN A 115 -24.56 26.13 35.55
N ALA A 116 -24.64 27.34 35.00
CA ALA A 116 -23.87 27.76 33.84
C ALA A 116 -23.00 28.95 34.23
N SER A 117 -21.68 28.74 34.26
CA SER A 117 -20.71 29.83 34.41
C SER A 117 -20.89 30.78 33.23
N LEU A 118 -21.34 32.01 33.51
CA LEU A 118 -21.47 33.06 32.49
C LEU A 118 -20.07 33.40 31.98
N ASP A 119 -19.83 33.20 30.68
CA ASP A 119 -18.56 33.49 30.00
C ASP A 119 -18.40 34.99 29.69
N THR A 120 -18.81 35.83 30.65
CA THR A 120 -18.47 37.25 30.66
C THR A 120 -17.17 37.39 31.44
N THR A 121 -16.04 37.14 30.78
CA THR A 121 -14.76 37.61 31.31
C THR A 121 -14.77 39.14 31.18
N MET A 122 -14.67 39.84 32.32
CA MET A 122 -14.45 41.29 32.32
C MET A 122 -13.14 41.55 31.56
N LEU A 123 -13.19 42.33 30.47
CA LEU A 123 -11.98 42.71 29.74
C LEU A 123 -11.06 43.55 30.65
N ASP A 124 -9.90 42.98 31.03
CA ASP A 124 -8.83 43.72 31.70
C ASP A 124 -8.02 44.48 30.63
N LEU A 125 -8.30 45.79 30.51
CA LEU A 125 -7.72 46.70 29.53
C LEU A 125 -6.23 46.98 29.77
N LYS A 126 -5.61 46.39 30.80
CA LYS A 126 -4.22 46.64 31.19
C LYS A 126 -3.18 45.79 30.43
N SER A 127 -3.59 44.67 29.82
CA SER A 127 -2.68 43.74 29.15
C SER A 127 -2.35 44.13 27.70
N THR A 128 -3.18 44.93 27.05
CA THR A 128 -3.03 45.32 25.64
C THR A 128 -1.94 46.38 25.39
N HIS A 129 -1.52 47.15 26.40
CA HIS A 129 -0.52 48.21 26.21
C HIS A 129 0.94 47.70 26.17
N LYS A 130 1.21 46.44 26.54
CA LYS A 130 2.60 45.95 26.69
C LYS A 130 3.17 45.29 25.44
N GLU A 131 2.34 44.88 24.48
CA GLU A 131 2.80 44.13 23.31
C GLU A 131 3.14 45.00 22.09
N GLU A 132 2.62 46.23 21.98
CA GLU A 132 2.89 47.09 20.81
C GLU A 132 4.31 47.65 20.74
N MET A 133 5.12 47.52 21.80
CA MET A 133 6.49 48.07 21.84
C MET A 133 7.61 47.04 21.57
N ASN A 134 7.28 45.81 21.15
CA ASN A 134 8.27 44.84 20.68
C ASN A 134 8.06 44.47 19.20
N SER A 135 8.62 45.33 18.33
CA SER A 135 9.33 44.98 17.11
C SER A 135 8.58 44.21 16.01
N LEU A 136 8.02 44.97 15.04
CA LEU A 136 7.65 44.46 13.71
C LEU A 136 8.85 44.31 12.75
N LEU A 137 10.09 44.44 13.23
CA LEU A 137 11.29 44.19 12.43
C LEU A 137 12.10 43.03 13.06
N PRO A 138 12.39 41.94 12.34
CA PRO A 138 13.29 40.91 12.83
C PRO A 138 14.68 41.52 13.02
N GLN A 139 15.28 41.28 14.19
CA GLN A 139 16.61 41.76 14.55
C GLN A 139 17.63 41.44 13.45
N SER A 140 18.18 42.51 12.87
CA SER A 140 19.26 42.51 11.87
C SER A 140 20.49 41.70 12.30
N ASP A 141 20.67 41.52 13.60
CA ASP A 141 21.85 40.89 14.20
C ASP A 141 21.94 39.39 13.89
N GLU A 142 20.81 38.68 13.79
CA GLU A 142 20.81 37.27 13.43
C GLU A 142 21.13 37.04 11.95
N LEU A 143 20.66 37.94 11.08
CA LEU A 143 20.93 37.91 9.64
C LEU A 143 22.41 38.20 9.33
N MET A 144 23.02 39.17 10.00
CA MET A 144 24.45 39.44 9.86
C MET A 144 25.31 38.28 10.35
N LYS A 145 24.89 37.60 11.43
CA LYS A 145 25.61 36.44 11.97
C LYS A 145 25.51 35.21 11.06
N GLN A 146 24.38 35.02 10.37
CA GLN A 146 24.23 33.98 9.35
C GLN A 146 25.09 34.27 8.10
N ALA A 147 25.10 35.53 7.62
CA ALA A 147 25.91 35.93 6.47
C ALA A 147 27.42 35.81 6.74
N ALA A 148 27.88 36.19 7.93
CA ALA A 148 29.29 36.00 8.31
C ALA A 148 29.67 34.51 8.39
N LYS A 149 28.73 33.64 8.80
CA LYS A 149 28.96 32.20 8.89
C LYS A 149 28.96 31.50 7.53
N SER A 150 28.17 31.97 6.55
CA SER A 150 28.22 31.45 5.18
C SER A 150 29.52 31.85 4.46
N VAL A 151 29.98 33.10 4.61
CA VAL A 151 31.24 33.58 4.01
C VAL A 151 32.46 32.84 4.55
N LYS A 152 32.49 32.54 5.86
CA LYS A 152 33.58 31.75 6.46
C LYS A 152 33.62 30.30 5.96
N LYS A 153 32.44 29.71 5.69
CA LYS A 153 32.31 28.33 5.20
C LYS A 153 32.69 28.18 3.72
N GLU A 154 32.65 29.27 2.96
CA GLU A 154 33.09 29.33 1.56
C GLU A 154 34.62 29.47 1.46
N ASN A 155 35.23 30.33 2.28
CA ASN A 155 36.69 30.47 2.34
C ASN A 155 37.43 29.20 2.83
N ASP A 156 36.85 28.43 3.76
CA ASP A 156 37.43 27.16 4.20
C ASP A 156 37.39 26.06 3.12
N LYS A 157 36.50 26.16 2.12
CA LYS A 157 36.46 25.24 0.98
C LYS A 157 37.48 25.57 -0.09
N GLU A 158 37.82 26.85 -0.25
CA GLU A 158 38.78 27.31 -1.26
C GLU A 158 40.23 27.08 -0.82
N SER A 159 40.52 27.14 0.49
CA SER A 159 41.86 26.83 1.03
C SER A 159 42.24 25.35 0.95
N ASN A 160 41.26 24.42 0.92
CA ASN A 160 41.50 22.98 0.86
C ASN A 160 41.52 22.41 -0.57
N LYS A 161 41.40 23.26 -1.60
CA LYS A 161 41.50 22.85 -3.02
C LYS A 161 42.86 23.18 -3.65
N LYS A 162 43.79 23.77 -2.90
CA LYS A 162 45.10 24.21 -3.39
C LYS A 162 46.29 23.49 -2.74
N LYS A 163 46.09 22.30 -2.19
CA LYS A 163 47.16 21.43 -1.70
C LYS A 163 47.01 20.01 -2.25
#